data_AF-A0A6J6JDV5-F1
#
_entry.id   AF-A0A6J6JDV5-F1
#
_cell.length_a   1.000
_cell.length_b   1.000
_cell.length_c   1.000
_cell.angle_alpha   90.00
_cell.angle_beta   90.00
_cell.angle_gamma   90.00
#
_symmetry.space_group_name_H-M   'P 1'
#
loop_
_entity.id
_entity.type
_entity.pdbx_description
1 polymer ?
#
loop_
_entity_poly.entity_id
_entity_poly.type
_entity_poly.pdbx_seq_one_letter_code
_entity_poly.pdbx_strand_id
1 'polypeptide(L)'
;MALELTGDEPVFIDPFNGLQDLAAKVLRTPGRAGDSFMDDPLRMMRAARFAAQLDFELDPDVFTAMKDLATRIEIISAERVRDELVKILMSSNPRTGITLLVDSGLADLVLPEIPKLRLEVDEHHHHKDVYEHSITVLEQAISQEARLGGPNLVIRLAALLHDIGKPKTRAFIEGGGVSFHHHEVVGARLAKKRLHALRFDNDTIEAVELLTALHLRFHGYGDVDWTDSAVRRYVRDAGDLLTHLHVLTRADCTTRNKSKADRLSARYDSLEARIETLMEQEELSKIRPDLDGTQVMELLKLKPSREVGQAMDFLMELRLEQGQIGEEKATQALLQWWARQKP
;
A
#
# COMPACT_ATOMS: atom_id res chain seq x y z
N MET A 1 -6.69 26.40 26.26
CA MET A 1 -6.37 27.69 25.61
C MET A 1 -7.57 28.19 24.84
N ALA A 2 -7.84 29.49 24.93
CA ALA A 2 -8.82 30.22 24.13
C ALA A 2 -8.30 31.65 23.85
N LEU A 3 -8.82 32.30 22.82
CA LEU A 3 -8.57 33.70 22.53
C LEU A 3 -9.91 34.44 22.53
N GLU A 4 -10.13 35.31 23.51
CA GLU A 4 -11.32 36.16 23.60
C GLU A 4 -11.15 37.38 22.69
N LEU A 5 -12.12 37.59 21.79
CA LEU A 5 -12.09 38.63 20.75
C LEU A 5 -13.20 39.68 20.91
N THR A 6 -13.93 39.64 22.03
CA THR A 6 -15.10 40.50 22.29
C THR A 6 -14.72 41.88 22.82
N GLY A 7 -13.50 42.04 23.34
CA GLY A 7 -12.95 43.33 23.79
C GLY A 7 -12.19 44.09 22.69
N ASP A 8 -11.69 45.27 23.03
CA ASP A 8 -10.91 46.12 22.12
C ASP A 8 -9.57 45.48 21.71
N GLU A 9 -9.01 44.61 22.55
CA GLU A 9 -7.80 43.83 22.28
C GLU A 9 -8.03 42.32 22.53
N PRO A 10 -7.44 41.42 21.71
CA PRO A 10 -7.52 39.99 21.95
C PRO A 10 -6.89 39.56 23.29
N VAL A 11 -7.63 38.81 24.10
CA VAL A 11 -7.15 38.28 25.39
C VAL A 11 -6.90 36.78 25.30
N PHE A 12 -5.67 36.35 25.58
CA PHE A 12 -5.31 34.93 25.62
C PHE A 12 -5.63 34.32 26.99
N ILE A 13 -6.37 33.21 26.99
CA ILE A 13 -6.87 32.54 28.20
C ILE A 13 -6.34 31.11 28.23
N ASP A 14 -5.52 30.79 29.24
CA ASP A 14 -4.93 29.47 29.42
C ASP A 14 -4.95 29.00 30.88
N PRO A 15 -6.09 28.50 31.38
CA PRO A 15 -6.25 28.14 32.79
C PRO A 15 -5.55 26.83 33.18
N PHE A 16 -5.05 26.07 32.20
CA PHE A 16 -4.47 24.74 32.41
C PHE A 16 -3.01 24.63 31.95
N ASN A 17 -2.32 25.76 31.73
CA ASN A 17 -0.92 25.81 31.28
C ASN A 17 -0.65 25.09 29.95
N GLY A 18 -1.62 25.10 29.03
CA GLY A 18 -1.50 24.50 27.72
C GLY A 18 -0.41 25.14 26.85
N LEU A 19 -0.06 26.41 27.07
CA LEU A 19 1.04 27.07 26.36
C LEU A 19 2.40 26.53 26.80
N GLN A 20 2.57 26.28 28.10
CA GLN A 20 3.78 25.64 28.63
C GLN A 20 3.89 24.20 28.13
N ASP A 21 2.79 23.44 28.15
CA ASP A 21 2.74 22.07 27.63
C ASP A 21 3.04 22.02 26.13
N LEU A 22 2.52 22.98 25.35
CA LEU A 22 2.83 23.12 23.92
C LEU A 22 4.32 23.40 23.68
N ALA A 23 4.92 24.30 24.46
CA ALA A 23 6.36 24.60 24.37
C ALA A 23 7.22 23.39 24.79
N ALA A 24 6.76 22.61 25.78
CA ALA A 24 7.42 21.40 26.25
C ALA A 24 7.14 20.16 25.38
N LYS A 25 6.25 20.25 24.40
CA LYS A 25 5.75 19.13 23.58
C LYS A 25 5.16 17.97 24.41
N VAL A 26 4.37 18.31 25.43
CA VAL A 26 3.72 17.33 26.31
C VAL A 26 2.21 17.35 26.09
N LEU A 27 1.60 16.17 26.02
CA LEU A 27 0.15 16.00 26.01
C LEU A 27 -0.36 15.66 27.40
N ARG A 28 -1.12 16.59 27.97
CA ARG A 28 -1.77 16.48 29.28
C ARG A 28 -3.27 16.72 29.16
N THR A 29 -4.06 16.08 30.03
CA THR A 29 -5.48 16.40 30.20
C THR A 29 -5.66 17.62 31.13
N PRO A 30 -6.68 18.47 30.94
CA PRO A 30 -6.95 19.62 31.81
C PRO A 30 -7.18 19.29 33.30
N GLY A 31 -7.60 18.07 33.60
CA GLY A 31 -7.76 17.52 34.94
C GLY A 31 -7.17 16.11 35.02
N ARG A 32 -7.69 15.27 35.93
CA ARG A 32 -7.24 13.88 36.04
C ARG A 32 -7.51 13.13 34.73
N ALA A 33 -6.50 12.45 34.21
CA ALA A 33 -6.61 11.70 32.96
C ALA A 33 -7.71 10.62 33.03
N GLY A 34 -7.82 9.94 34.18
CA GLY A 34 -8.87 8.94 34.41
C GLY A 34 -10.28 9.48 34.22
N ASP A 35 -10.61 10.65 34.79
CA ASP A 35 -11.94 11.27 34.65
C ASP A 35 -12.22 11.60 33.18
N SER A 36 -11.23 12.18 32.48
CA SER A 36 -11.34 12.51 31.05
C SER A 36 -11.62 11.28 30.19
N PHE A 37 -10.97 10.15 30.45
CA PHE A 37 -11.17 8.90 29.70
C PHE A 37 -12.43 8.15 30.11
N MET A 38 -12.88 8.29 31.36
CA MET A 38 -14.16 7.75 31.81
C MET A 38 -15.35 8.41 31.09
N ASP A 39 -15.27 9.72 30.87
CA ASP A 39 -16.26 10.51 30.14
C ASP A 39 -16.33 10.15 28.64
N ASP A 40 -15.17 10.02 27.98
CA ASP A 40 -15.09 9.61 26.57
C ASP A 40 -13.85 8.73 26.33
N PRO A 41 -14.01 7.39 26.36
CA PRO A 41 -12.90 6.46 26.16
C PRO A 41 -12.15 6.63 24.84
N LEU A 42 -12.78 7.21 23.80
CA LEU A 42 -12.11 7.49 22.54
C LEU A 42 -10.94 8.49 22.69
N ARG A 43 -10.91 9.28 23.78
CA ARG A 43 -9.81 10.20 24.07
C ARG A 43 -8.48 9.48 24.26
N MET A 44 -8.47 8.19 24.64
CA MET A 44 -7.24 7.40 24.70
C MET A 44 -6.64 7.19 23.30
N MET A 45 -7.48 6.85 22.30
CA MET A 45 -7.05 6.78 20.89
C MET A 45 -6.62 8.16 20.38
N ARG A 46 -7.32 9.23 20.78
CA ARG A 46 -6.93 10.62 20.41
C ARG A 46 -5.59 11.03 21.02
N ALA A 47 -5.25 10.57 22.22
CA ALA A 47 -3.95 10.83 22.83
C ALA A 47 -2.83 10.21 21.97
N ALA A 48 -2.97 8.94 21.57
CA ALA A 48 -2.04 8.29 20.64
C ALA A 48 -1.98 9.00 19.28
N ARG A 49 -3.13 9.45 18.74
CA ARG A 49 -3.19 10.26 17.52
C ARG A 49 -2.43 11.57 17.65
N PHE A 50 -2.68 12.34 18.72
CA PHE A 50 -2.02 13.63 18.89
C PHE A 50 -0.52 13.47 19.09
N ALA A 51 -0.08 12.45 19.82
CA ALA A 51 1.35 12.13 19.95
C ALA A 51 1.98 11.88 18.56
N ALA A 52 1.31 11.08 17.72
CA ALA A 52 1.76 10.78 16.35
C ALA A 52 1.72 11.98 15.38
N GLN A 53 0.72 12.86 15.51
CA GLN A 53 0.53 14.02 14.62
C GLN A 53 1.41 15.21 14.99
N LEU A 54 1.64 15.43 16.27
CA LEU A 54 2.35 16.60 16.79
C LEU A 54 3.80 16.31 17.16
N ASP A 55 4.18 15.02 17.21
CA ASP A 55 5.49 14.57 17.72
C ASP A 55 5.70 14.99 19.19
N PHE A 56 4.67 14.73 20.00
CA PHE A 56 4.61 15.08 21.42
C PHE A 56 4.67 13.81 22.28
N GLU A 57 5.19 13.95 23.50
CA GLU A 57 5.18 12.90 24.51
C GLU A 57 3.91 12.96 25.35
N LEU A 58 3.43 11.80 25.82
CA LEU A 58 2.35 11.78 26.80
C LEU A 58 2.91 12.04 28.18
N ASP A 59 2.20 12.85 28.98
CA ASP A 59 2.46 12.89 30.40
C ASP A 59 2.29 11.48 31.04
N PRO A 60 3.15 11.07 32.00
CA PRO A 60 3.09 9.74 32.60
C PRO A 60 1.73 9.37 33.21
N ASP A 61 1.01 10.34 33.77
CA ASP A 61 -0.33 10.10 34.35
C ASP A 61 -1.36 9.80 33.25
N VAL A 62 -1.21 10.44 32.08
CA VAL A 62 -2.05 10.18 30.90
C VAL A 62 -1.80 8.76 30.39
N PHE A 63 -0.54 8.34 30.25
CA PHE A 63 -0.22 6.99 29.79
C PHE A 63 -0.66 5.92 30.79
N THR A 64 -0.48 6.16 32.09
CA THR A 64 -0.96 5.24 33.14
C THR A 64 -2.48 5.10 33.09
N ALA A 65 -3.22 6.21 32.97
CA ALA A 65 -4.67 6.16 32.84
C ALA A 65 -5.13 5.46 31.54
N MET A 66 -4.38 5.59 30.44
CA MET A 66 -4.68 4.85 29.20
C MET A 66 -4.61 3.33 29.42
N LYS A 67 -3.63 2.85 30.20
CA LYS A 67 -3.49 1.43 30.54
C LYS A 67 -4.63 0.95 31.42
N ASP A 68 -4.87 1.67 32.52
CA ASP A 68 -5.85 1.25 33.54
C ASP A 68 -7.28 1.23 32.99
N LEU A 69 -7.58 2.07 32.00
CA LEU A 69 -8.92 2.22 31.41
C LEU A 69 -9.03 1.64 29.99
N ALA A 70 -8.03 0.94 29.47
CA ALA A 70 -8.02 0.46 28.08
C ALA A 70 -9.29 -0.29 27.68
N THR A 71 -9.82 -1.16 28.55
CA THR A 71 -11.05 -1.95 28.32
C THR A 71 -12.29 -1.09 28.09
N ARG A 72 -12.32 0.15 28.56
CA ARG A 72 -13.42 1.09 28.30
C ARG A 72 -13.56 1.42 26.82
N ILE A 73 -12.56 1.17 25.98
CA ILE A 73 -12.67 1.40 24.54
C ILE A 73 -13.75 0.50 23.89
N GLU A 74 -14.11 -0.63 24.50
CA GLU A 74 -15.10 -1.58 23.96
C GLU A 74 -16.51 -0.99 23.83
N ILE A 75 -16.85 0.05 24.60
CA ILE A 75 -18.14 0.74 24.46
C ILE A 75 -18.18 1.72 23.27
N ILE A 76 -17.04 1.93 22.60
CA ILE A 76 -16.94 2.81 21.44
C ILE A 76 -17.21 2.01 20.16
N SER A 77 -18.05 2.57 19.29
CA SER A 77 -18.34 2.01 17.96
C SER A 77 -17.08 1.81 17.13
N ALA A 78 -17.05 0.74 16.33
CA ALA A 78 -15.94 0.41 15.45
C ALA A 78 -15.56 1.53 14.47
N GLU A 79 -16.54 2.29 13.95
CA GLU A 79 -16.32 3.42 13.02
C GLU A 79 -15.52 4.55 13.68
N ARG A 80 -15.83 4.89 14.93
CA ARG A 80 -15.09 5.92 15.69
C ARG A 80 -13.67 5.45 16.00
N VAL A 81 -13.48 4.17 16.31
CA VAL A 81 -12.16 3.57 16.49
C VAL A 81 -11.36 3.60 15.18
N ARG A 82 -11.98 3.19 14.07
CA ARG A 82 -11.43 3.24 12.72
C ARG A 82 -10.97 4.65 12.36
N ASP A 83 -11.80 5.66 12.60
CA ASP A 83 -11.48 7.04 12.24
C ASP A 83 -10.25 7.56 12.99
N GLU A 84 -10.06 7.20 14.25
CA GLU A 84 -8.85 7.54 14.98
C GLU A 84 -7.64 6.72 14.53
N LEU A 85 -7.81 5.44 14.23
CA LEU A 85 -6.74 4.59 13.67
C LEU A 85 -6.26 5.12 12.31
N VAL A 86 -7.18 5.50 11.41
CA VAL A 86 -6.85 6.10 10.11
C VAL A 86 -6.04 7.38 10.31
N LYS A 87 -6.45 8.27 11.22
CA LYS A 87 -5.69 9.50 11.48
C LYS A 87 -4.32 9.25 12.11
N ILE A 88 -4.17 8.21 12.93
CA ILE A 88 -2.86 7.76 13.44
C ILE A 88 -1.99 7.30 12.26
N LEU A 89 -2.50 6.40 11.43
CA LEU A 89 -1.78 5.87 10.28
C LEU A 89 -1.41 6.96 9.27
N MET A 90 -2.27 7.94 9.07
CA MET A 90 -2.07 9.06 8.14
C MET A 90 -1.25 10.22 8.74
N SER A 91 -0.76 10.10 9.97
CA SER A 91 0.11 11.10 10.59
C SER A 91 1.52 11.10 9.99
N SER A 92 2.34 12.09 10.40
CA SER A 92 3.77 12.16 10.06
C SER A 92 4.60 11.11 10.81
N ASN A 93 4.18 10.68 11.99
CA ASN A 93 4.89 9.70 12.81
C ASN A 93 3.94 8.60 13.35
N PRO A 94 3.41 7.71 12.47
CA PRO A 94 2.48 6.68 12.88
C PRO A 94 3.08 5.66 13.85
N ARG A 95 4.42 5.46 13.84
CA ARG A 95 5.14 4.59 14.79
C ARG A 95 4.78 4.96 16.22
N THR A 96 4.90 6.24 16.59
CA THR A 96 4.61 6.69 17.96
C THR A 96 3.19 6.34 18.39
N GLY A 97 2.20 6.60 17.53
CA GLY A 97 0.80 6.28 17.82
C GLY A 97 0.55 4.79 17.95
N ILE A 98 1.07 3.97 17.03
CA ILE A 98 0.90 2.50 17.07
C ILE A 98 1.57 1.93 18.32
N THR A 99 2.80 2.34 18.64
CA THR A 99 3.52 1.91 19.84
C THR A 99 2.75 2.25 21.11
N LEU A 100 2.19 3.47 21.21
CA LEU A 100 1.34 3.84 22.35
C LEU A 100 0.09 2.97 22.46
N LEU A 101 -0.56 2.62 21.34
CA LEU A 101 -1.71 1.71 21.37
C LEU A 101 -1.31 0.31 21.84
N VAL A 102 -0.17 -0.19 21.40
CA VAL A 102 0.32 -1.52 21.79
C VAL A 102 0.75 -1.54 23.26
N ASP A 103 1.57 -0.59 23.70
CA ASP A 103 2.11 -0.57 25.06
C ASP A 103 1.06 -0.22 26.12
N SER A 104 -0.02 0.44 25.72
CA SER A 104 -1.18 0.68 26.60
C SER A 104 -2.15 -0.51 26.68
N GLY A 105 -2.03 -1.52 25.81
CA GLY A 105 -2.98 -2.63 25.68
C GLY A 105 -4.25 -2.29 24.89
N LEU A 106 -4.40 -1.06 24.38
CA LEU A 106 -5.52 -0.70 23.51
C LEU A 106 -5.51 -1.50 22.21
N ALA A 107 -4.33 -1.75 21.64
CA ALA A 107 -4.19 -2.52 20.40
C ALA A 107 -4.75 -3.94 20.55
N ASP A 108 -4.66 -4.57 21.73
CA ASP A 108 -5.23 -5.90 21.97
C ASP A 108 -6.76 -5.94 21.80
N LEU A 109 -7.43 -4.79 21.92
CA LEU A 109 -8.87 -4.66 21.78
C LEU A 109 -9.26 -4.24 20.36
N VAL A 110 -8.58 -3.23 19.81
CA VAL A 110 -8.98 -2.61 18.53
C VAL A 110 -8.26 -3.18 17.31
N LEU A 111 -7.01 -3.60 17.45
CA LEU A 111 -6.14 -4.09 16.38
C LEU A 111 -5.22 -5.24 16.86
N PRO A 112 -5.77 -6.34 17.41
CA PRO A 112 -5.03 -7.38 18.12
C PRO A 112 -4.05 -8.18 17.25
N GLU A 113 -4.13 -8.07 15.93
CA GLU A 113 -3.20 -8.71 15.02
C GLU A 113 -1.78 -8.13 15.15
N ILE A 114 -1.65 -6.85 15.51
CA ILE A 114 -0.38 -6.14 15.64
C ILE A 114 0.44 -6.53 16.88
N PRO A 115 -0.11 -6.50 18.12
CA PRO A 115 0.64 -6.97 19.29
C PRO A 115 1.06 -8.43 19.17
N LYS A 116 0.29 -9.27 18.47
CA LYS A 116 0.62 -10.69 18.22
C LYS A 116 1.86 -10.90 17.36
N LEU A 117 2.36 -9.86 16.68
CA LEU A 117 3.62 -9.92 15.94
C LEU A 117 4.84 -9.87 16.86
N ARG A 118 4.69 -9.49 18.14
CA ARG A 118 5.74 -9.62 19.17
C ARG A 118 5.92 -11.10 19.52
N LEU A 119 6.55 -11.85 18.60
CA LEU A 119 6.84 -13.27 18.80
C LEU A 119 7.92 -13.44 19.86
N GLU A 120 7.71 -14.37 20.79
CA GLU A 120 8.71 -14.71 21.80
C GLU A 120 10.03 -15.17 21.15
N VAL A 121 11.13 -14.60 21.64
CA VAL A 121 12.50 -14.93 21.22
C VAL A 121 12.82 -16.35 21.71
N ASP A 122 13.17 -17.24 20.77
CA ASP A 122 13.61 -18.61 21.08
C ASP A 122 15.02 -18.59 21.70
N GLU A 123 15.39 -19.62 22.47
CA GLU A 123 16.69 -19.76 23.16
C GLU A 123 17.89 -19.59 22.21
N HIS A 124 17.69 -19.85 20.91
CA HIS A 124 18.68 -19.74 19.85
C HIS A 124 18.76 -18.35 19.16
N HIS A 125 18.07 -17.31 19.67
CA HIS A 125 18.29 -15.89 19.31
C HIS A 125 18.22 -15.49 17.82
N HIS A 126 17.53 -16.26 16.96
CA HIS A 126 17.54 -16.01 15.51
C HIS A 126 16.28 -15.37 14.92
N HIS A 127 15.39 -14.80 15.72
CA HIS A 127 14.17 -14.18 15.20
C HIS A 127 14.27 -12.66 15.17
N LYS A 128 14.06 -12.09 13.97
CA LYS A 128 13.74 -10.67 13.83
C LYS A 128 12.37 -10.44 14.44
N ASP A 129 12.25 -9.44 15.29
CA ASP A 129 10.96 -8.99 15.81
C ASP A 129 10.05 -8.59 14.63
N VAL A 130 8.98 -9.37 14.41
CA VAL A 130 8.05 -9.18 13.28
C VAL A 130 7.22 -7.91 13.47
N TYR A 131 6.99 -7.49 14.72
CA TYR A 131 6.33 -6.23 15.02
C TYR A 131 7.21 -5.06 14.52
N GLU A 132 8.47 -5.00 14.95
CA GLU A 132 9.40 -3.96 14.51
C GLU A 132 9.68 -3.98 13.01
N HIS A 133 9.71 -5.16 12.39
CA HIS A 133 9.74 -5.30 10.94
C HIS A 133 8.54 -4.60 10.30
N SER A 134 7.32 -4.91 10.75
CA SER A 134 6.09 -4.33 10.17
C SER A 134 6.03 -2.81 10.33
N ILE A 135 6.50 -2.25 11.45
CA ILE A 135 6.62 -0.80 11.62
C ILE A 135 7.68 -0.21 10.65
N THR A 136 8.82 -0.87 10.50
CA THR A 136 9.87 -0.44 9.56
C THR A 136 9.36 -0.46 8.12
N VAL A 137 8.61 -1.48 7.72
CA VAL A 137 7.99 -1.58 6.38
C VAL A 137 6.96 -0.46 6.18
N LEU A 138 6.15 -0.13 7.19
CA LEU A 138 5.25 1.02 7.15
C LEU A 138 6.00 2.33 6.89
N GLU A 139 7.09 2.60 7.61
CA GLU A 139 7.89 3.81 7.42
C GLU A 139 8.54 3.87 6.03
N GLN A 140 9.05 2.74 5.54
CA GLN A 140 9.63 2.65 4.20
C GLN A 140 8.59 2.76 3.07
N ALA A 141 7.35 2.34 3.33
CA ALA A 141 6.25 2.55 2.40
C ALA A 141 5.88 4.04 2.34
N ILE A 142 5.81 4.72 3.48
CA ILE A 142 5.55 6.17 3.59
C ILE A 142 6.58 6.98 2.81
N SER A 143 7.87 6.62 2.90
CA SER A 143 8.92 7.33 2.15
C SER A 143 8.80 7.18 0.62
N GLN A 144 8.02 6.22 0.15
CA GLN A 144 7.80 5.93 -1.28
C GLN A 144 6.41 6.37 -1.79
N GLU A 145 5.56 6.96 -0.94
CA GLU A 145 4.19 7.37 -1.29
C GLU A 145 4.11 8.42 -2.40
N ALA A 146 5.19 9.14 -2.69
CA ALA A 146 5.26 10.03 -3.85
C ALA A 146 4.94 9.30 -5.17
N ARG A 147 5.28 8.00 -5.26
CA ARG A 147 4.94 7.13 -6.41
C ARG A 147 3.43 6.91 -6.58
N LEU A 148 2.66 7.13 -5.52
CA LEU A 148 1.21 6.98 -5.46
C LEU A 148 0.48 8.34 -5.48
N GLY A 149 1.21 9.44 -5.71
CA GLY A 149 0.65 10.79 -5.71
C GLY A 149 0.52 11.43 -4.31
N GLY A 150 1.11 10.84 -3.28
CA GLY A 150 1.10 11.37 -1.90
C GLY A 150 0.60 10.37 -0.86
N PRO A 151 0.33 10.84 0.38
CA PRO A 151 -0.10 9.98 1.48
C PRO A 151 -1.26 9.07 1.11
N ASN A 152 -1.11 7.76 1.31
CA ASN A 152 -2.06 6.77 0.81
C ASN A 152 -2.42 5.73 1.90
N LEU A 153 -3.69 5.68 2.27
CA LEU A 153 -4.16 4.81 3.35
C LEU A 153 -4.00 3.32 3.04
N VAL A 154 -4.28 2.92 1.79
CA VAL A 154 -4.24 1.52 1.36
C VAL A 154 -2.84 0.94 1.52
N ILE A 155 -1.81 1.66 1.07
CA ILE A 155 -0.43 1.17 1.21
C ILE A 155 0.03 1.15 2.67
N ARG A 156 -0.36 2.13 3.50
CA ARG A 156 -0.01 2.14 4.93
C ARG A 156 -0.67 0.98 5.68
N LEU A 157 -1.94 0.68 5.40
CA LEU A 157 -2.62 -0.49 5.95
C LEU A 157 -1.97 -1.79 5.48
N ALA A 158 -1.71 -1.93 4.18
CA ALA A 158 -1.07 -3.13 3.63
C ALA A 158 0.33 -3.33 4.22
N ALA A 159 1.14 -2.29 4.33
CA ALA A 159 2.48 -2.33 4.93
C ALA A 159 2.43 -2.75 6.40
N LEU A 160 1.51 -2.19 7.20
CA LEU A 160 1.37 -2.57 8.60
C LEU A 160 0.85 -4.01 8.79
N LEU A 161 0.00 -4.47 7.88
CA LEU A 161 -0.72 -5.75 8.01
C LEU A 161 -0.09 -6.92 7.23
N HIS A 162 0.89 -6.69 6.36
CA HIS A 162 1.38 -7.72 5.41
C HIS A 162 1.78 -9.04 6.08
N ASP A 163 2.35 -8.94 7.29
CA ASP A 163 2.97 -10.05 8.01
C ASP A 163 2.10 -10.65 9.13
N ILE A 164 0.86 -10.18 9.32
CA ILE A 164 -0.02 -10.62 10.43
C ILE A 164 -0.40 -12.11 10.38
N GLY A 165 -0.12 -12.78 9.26
CA GLY A 165 -0.27 -14.23 9.13
C GLY A 165 0.79 -15.03 9.87
N LYS A 166 1.99 -14.47 10.10
CA LYS A 166 3.16 -15.19 10.64
C LYS A 166 2.90 -15.88 11.98
N PRO A 167 2.25 -15.25 12.99
CA PRO A 167 1.99 -15.92 14.25
C PRO A 167 1.18 -17.22 14.10
N LYS A 168 0.24 -17.28 13.15
CA LYS A 168 -0.61 -18.46 12.92
C LYS A 168 0.03 -19.53 12.03
N THR A 169 1.05 -19.17 11.26
CA THR A 169 1.74 -20.09 10.34
C THR A 169 3.14 -20.47 10.82
N ARG A 170 3.51 -20.05 12.03
CA ARG A 170 4.78 -20.41 12.67
C ARG A 170 4.86 -21.93 12.82
N ALA A 171 5.86 -22.53 12.18
CA ALA A 171 6.20 -23.93 12.35
C ALA A 171 7.69 -24.08 12.68
N PHE A 172 8.02 -24.99 13.60
CA PHE A 172 9.41 -25.33 13.91
C PHE A 172 9.92 -26.36 12.90
N ILE A 173 11.12 -26.11 12.39
CA ILE A 173 11.82 -26.99 11.46
C ILE A 173 12.88 -27.79 12.25
N GLU A 174 13.04 -29.06 11.89
CA GLU A 174 14.10 -29.91 12.42
C GLU A 174 15.47 -29.23 12.24
N GLY A 175 16.25 -29.12 13.32
CA GLY A 175 17.51 -28.35 13.33
C GLY A 175 17.43 -26.92 13.88
N GLY A 176 16.31 -26.53 14.51
CA GLY A 176 16.20 -25.27 15.27
C GLY A 176 15.77 -24.05 14.44
N GLY A 177 15.24 -24.27 13.23
CA GLY A 177 14.70 -23.21 12.38
C GLY A 177 13.21 -22.95 12.62
N VAL A 178 12.72 -21.80 12.14
CA VAL A 178 11.29 -21.48 12.09
C VAL A 178 10.90 -21.10 10.66
N SER A 179 9.75 -21.59 10.21
CA SER A 179 9.13 -21.19 8.94
C SER A 179 7.76 -20.55 9.15
N PHE A 180 7.34 -19.79 8.13
CA PHE A 180 6.06 -19.10 8.07
C PHE A 180 5.39 -19.34 6.71
N HIS A 181 5.35 -20.60 6.26
CA HIS A 181 4.81 -20.94 4.94
C HIS A 181 3.36 -20.45 4.81
N HIS A 182 3.05 -19.85 3.66
CA HIS A 182 1.71 -19.36 3.32
C HIS A 182 1.15 -18.28 4.25
N HIS A 183 2.01 -17.53 4.96
CA HIS A 183 1.55 -16.44 5.81
C HIS A 183 0.88 -15.30 5.02
N GLU A 184 1.20 -15.13 3.74
CA GLU A 184 0.54 -14.19 2.84
C GLU A 184 -0.95 -14.53 2.65
N VAL A 185 -1.29 -15.82 2.54
CA VAL A 185 -2.68 -16.28 2.34
C VAL A 185 -3.46 -16.17 3.66
N VAL A 186 -2.85 -16.57 4.77
CA VAL A 186 -3.49 -16.44 6.09
C VAL A 186 -3.61 -14.97 6.48
N GLY A 187 -2.57 -14.18 6.24
CA GLY A 187 -2.50 -12.74 6.49
C GLY A 187 -3.58 -11.98 5.73
N ALA A 188 -3.76 -12.26 4.43
CA ALA A 188 -4.81 -11.62 3.63
C ALA A 188 -6.21 -11.85 4.21
N ARG A 189 -6.51 -13.09 4.64
CA ARG A 189 -7.78 -13.43 5.30
C ARG A 189 -7.96 -12.72 6.65
N LEU A 190 -6.88 -12.60 7.42
CA LEU A 190 -6.89 -11.87 8.70
C LEU A 190 -7.10 -10.37 8.48
N ALA A 191 -6.43 -9.78 7.50
CA ALA A 191 -6.54 -8.37 7.15
C ALA A 191 -7.97 -8.05 6.73
N LYS A 192 -8.54 -8.85 5.80
CA LYS A 192 -9.94 -8.74 5.39
C LYS A 192 -10.90 -8.77 6.58
N LYS A 193 -10.75 -9.77 7.45
CA LYS A 193 -11.60 -9.93 8.64
C LYS A 193 -11.49 -8.74 9.58
N ARG A 194 -10.27 -8.24 9.84
CA ARG A 194 -10.02 -7.10 10.72
C ARG A 194 -10.62 -5.82 10.17
N LEU A 195 -10.40 -5.53 8.89
CA LEU A 195 -10.92 -4.32 8.26
C LEU A 195 -12.46 -4.33 8.16
N HIS A 196 -13.09 -5.49 7.93
CA HIS A 196 -14.55 -5.61 8.08
C HIS A 196 -15.04 -5.33 9.51
N ALA A 197 -14.34 -5.85 10.53
CA ALA A 197 -14.69 -5.59 11.93
C ALA A 197 -14.56 -4.10 12.28
N LEU A 198 -13.60 -3.40 11.67
CA LEU A 198 -13.40 -1.95 11.78
C LEU A 198 -14.29 -1.14 10.83
N ARG A 199 -15.18 -1.78 10.06
CA ARG A 199 -16.14 -1.11 9.16
C ARG A 199 -15.48 -0.25 8.09
N PHE A 200 -14.34 -0.66 7.53
CA PHE A 200 -13.81 -0.05 6.31
C PHE A 200 -14.74 -0.31 5.11
N ASP A 201 -14.65 0.52 4.07
CA ASP A 201 -15.30 0.29 2.78
C ASP A 201 -14.71 -0.92 2.05
N ASN A 202 -15.49 -1.53 1.16
CA ASN A 202 -15.10 -2.75 0.47
C ASN A 202 -13.87 -2.55 -0.42
N ASP A 203 -13.74 -1.41 -1.10
CA ASP A 203 -12.63 -1.13 -2.01
C ASP A 203 -11.29 -1.14 -1.24
N THR A 204 -11.24 -0.48 -0.08
CA THR A 204 -10.09 -0.51 0.82
C THR A 204 -9.78 -1.92 1.33
N ILE A 205 -10.81 -2.68 1.70
CA ILE A 205 -10.66 -4.05 2.21
C ILE A 205 -10.06 -4.96 1.13
N GLU A 206 -10.62 -4.93 -0.07
CA GLU A 206 -10.20 -5.75 -1.20
C GLU A 206 -8.77 -5.39 -1.65
N ALA A 207 -8.44 -4.09 -1.66
CA ALA A 207 -7.10 -3.64 -2.01
C ALA A 207 -6.05 -4.11 -1.00
N VAL A 208 -6.30 -3.97 0.31
CA VAL A 208 -5.36 -4.42 1.35
C VAL A 208 -5.25 -5.94 1.38
N GLU A 209 -6.36 -6.66 1.20
CA GLU A 209 -6.37 -8.13 1.07
C GLU A 209 -5.50 -8.58 -0.10
N LEU A 210 -5.67 -7.97 -1.28
CA LEU A 210 -4.91 -8.34 -2.48
C LEU A 210 -3.41 -8.05 -2.32
N LEU A 211 -3.06 -6.85 -1.84
CA LEU A 211 -1.66 -6.49 -1.59
C LEU A 211 -0.99 -7.44 -0.59
N THR A 212 -1.70 -7.78 0.49
CA THR A 212 -1.22 -8.75 1.48
C THR A 212 -1.05 -10.13 0.86
N ALA A 213 -1.95 -10.57 -0.02
CA ALA A 213 -1.82 -11.87 -0.69
C ALA A 213 -0.66 -11.93 -1.70
N LEU A 214 -0.29 -10.79 -2.29
CA LEU A 214 0.72 -10.72 -3.35
C LEU A 214 2.12 -10.32 -2.88
N HIS A 215 2.30 -9.82 -1.65
CA HIS A 215 3.55 -9.19 -1.22
C HIS A 215 4.81 -10.08 -1.38
N LEU A 216 4.70 -11.40 -1.21
CA LEU A 216 5.81 -12.34 -1.37
C LEU A 216 6.12 -12.73 -2.81
N ARG A 217 5.28 -12.38 -3.78
CA ARG A 217 5.39 -12.86 -5.18
C ARG A 217 6.77 -12.57 -5.76
N PHE A 218 7.35 -11.42 -5.48
CA PHE A 218 8.70 -11.08 -5.92
C PHE A 218 9.78 -11.99 -5.30
N HIS A 219 9.65 -12.29 -4.02
CA HIS A 219 10.63 -13.07 -3.27
C HIS A 219 10.61 -14.55 -3.65
N GLY A 220 9.48 -15.07 -4.13
CA GLY A 220 9.32 -16.47 -4.55
C GLY A 220 10.15 -16.90 -5.76
N TYR A 221 10.66 -15.96 -6.56
CA TYR A 221 11.43 -16.27 -7.77
C TYR A 221 12.95 -16.35 -7.54
N GLY A 222 13.44 -16.03 -6.33
CA GLY A 222 14.85 -16.25 -5.96
C GLY A 222 15.84 -15.64 -6.96
N ASP A 223 16.82 -16.44 -7.39
CA ASP A 223 17.84 -16.07 -8.39
C ASP A 223 17.46 -16.47 -9.83
N VAL A 224 16.24 -16.98 -10.06
CA VAL A 224 15.77 -17.37 -11.38
C VAL A 224 15.13 -16.17 -12.06
N ASP A 225 15.52 -15.92 -13.32
CA ASP A 225 14.93 -14.84 -14.10
C ASP A 225 13.42 -15.07 -14.30
N TRP A 226 12.66 -13.98 -14.17
CA TRP A 226 11.24 -14.01 -14.47
C TRP A 226 11.01 -14.38 -15.94
N THR A 227 10.01 -15.20 -16.23
CA THR A 227 9.56 -15.40 -17.62
C THR A 227 8.55 -14.31 -17.98
N ASP A 228 8.38 -13.98 -19.26
CA ASP A 228 7.37 -12.97 -19.67
C ASP A 228 5.96 -13.37 -19.20
N SER A 229 5.65 -14.67 -19.23
CA SER A 229 4.39 -15.20 -18.71
C SER A 229 4.23 -15.00 -17.19
N ALA A 230 5.33 -15.04 -16.42
CA ALA A 230 5.32 -14.73 -15.01
C ALA A 230 5.13 -13.22 -14.77
N VAL A 231 5.81 -12.37 -15.57
CA VAL A 231 5.67 -10.91 -15.49
C VAL A 231 4.22 -10.49 -15.80
N ARG A 232 3.65 -10.99 -16.90
CA ARG A 232 2.25 -10.73 -17.26
C ARG A 232 1.28 -11.17 -16.17
N ARG A 233 1.54 -12.32 -15.54
CA ARG A 233 0.71 -12.81 -14.42
C ARG A 233 0.81 -11.88 -13.23
N TYR A 234 2.00 -11.40 -12.89
CA TYR A 234 2.21 -10.46 -11.79
C TYR A 234 1.46 -9.14 -12.01
N VAL A 235 1.58 -8.56 -13.21
CA VAL A 235 0.85 -7.35 -13.60
C VAL A 235 -0.66 -7.57 -13.55
N ARG A 236 -1.16 -8.63 -14.19
CA ARG A 236 -2.58 -8.96 -14.22
C ARG A 236 -3.16 -9.22 -12.83
N ASP A 237 -2.46 -9.98 -11.99
CA ASP A 237 -2.93 -10.32 -10.65
C ASP A 237 -2.97 -9.08 -9.75
N ALA A 238 -2.06 -8.11 -9.94
CA ALA A 238 -2.05 -6.85 -9.20
C ALA A 238 -3.06 -5.81 -9.74
N GLY A 239 -3.33 -5.81 -11.05
CA GLY A 239 -4.26 -4.88 -11.69
C GLY A 239 -3.88 -3.42 -11.43
N ASP A 240 -4.87 -2.61 -11.06
CA ASP A 240 -4.71 -1.18 -10.76
C ASP A 240 -3.81 -0.92 -9.53
N LEU A 241 -3.57 -1.95 -8.71
CA LEU A 241 -2.72 -1.87 -7.52
C LEU A 241 -1.26 -2.26 -7.78
N LEU A 242 -0.85 -2.36 -9.06
CA LEU A 242 0.53 -2.69 -9.42
C LEU A 242 1.55 -1.73 -8.78
N THR A 243 1.29 -0.42 -8.83
CA THR A 243 2.18 0.57 -8.22
C THR A 243 2.21 0.45 -6.70
N HIS A 244 1.08 0.16 -6.05
CA HIS A 244 1.03 -0.12 -4.60
C HIS A 244 1.84 -1.36 -4.26
N LEU A 245 1.75 -2.41 -5.08
CA LEU A 245 2.52 -3.63 -4.89
C LEU A 245 4.02 -3.37 -5.05
N HIS A 246 4.43 -2.53 -6.00
CA HIS A 246 5.81 -2.08 -6.13
C HIS A 246 6.32 -1.35 -4.87
N VAL A 247 5.52 -0.44 -4.32
CA VAL A 247 5.87 0.26 -3.07
C VAL A 247 6.00 -0.74 -1.92
N LEU A 248 5.01 -1.64 -1.77
CA LEU A 248 4.99 -2.60 -0.67
C LEU A 248 6.19 -3.55 -0.72
N THR A 249 6.47 -4.13 -1.88
CA THR A 249 7.58 -5.09 -2.02
C THR A 249 8.95 -4.43 -1.81
N ARG A 250 9.13 -3.18 -2.26
CA ARG A 250 10.37 -2.44 -1.98
C ARG A 250 10.51 -2.12 -0.50
N ALA A 251 9.42 -1.72 0.16
CA ALA A 251 9.39 -1.43 1.59
C ALA A 251 9.61 -2.68 2.47
N ASP A 252 9.23 -3.86 2.00
CA ASP A 252 9.46 -5.13 2.73
C ASP A 252 10.94 -5.56 2.74
N CYS A 253 11.78 -4.93 1.91
CA CYS A 253 13.21 -5.20 1.86
C CYS A 253 14.00 -4.55 3.03
N THR A 254 13.85 -5.06 4.25
CA THR A 254 14.43 -4.49 5.49
C THR A 254 15.84 -4.99 5.85
N THR A 255 16.63 -5.46 4.88
CA THR A 255 17.98 -5.96 5.17
C THR A 255 18.94 -4.84 5.59
N ARG A 256 19.63 -5.02 6.73
CA ARG A 256 20.70 -4.10 7.20
C ARG A 256 21.98 -4.19 6.36
N ASN A 257 22.12 -5.23 5.53
CA ASN A 257 23.27 -5.37 4.64
C ASN A 257 23.02 -4.56 3.36
N LYS A 258 23.77 -3.46 3.22
CA LYS A 258 23.67 -2.52 2.09
C LYS A 258 23.85 -3.21 0.73
N SER A 259 24.87 -4.06 0.58
CA SER A 259 25.09 -4.79 -0.69
C SER A 259 23.93 -5.71 -1.07
N LYS A 260 23.31 -6.39 -0.07
CA LYS A 260 22.12 -7.20 -0.31
C LYS A 260 20.90 -6.34 -0.67
N ALA A 261 20.74 -5.19 -0.02
CA ALA A 261 19.67 -4.23 -0.33
C ALA A 261 19.82 -3.70 -1.76
N ASP A 262 21.01 -3.22 -2.12
CA ASP A 262 21.31 -2.69 -3.46
C ASP A 262 21.05 -3.73 -4.55
N ARG A 263 21.44 -4.98 -4.32
CA ARG A 263 21.18 -6.09 -5.27
C ARG A 263 19.68 -6.38 -5.42
N LEU A 264 18.93 -6.38 -4.33
CA LEU A 264 17.47 -6.59 -4.36
C LEU A 264 16.77 -5.43 -5.07
N SER A 265 17.19 -4.19 -4.80
CA SER A 265 16.68 -2.99 -5.48
C SER A 265 16.94 -3.06 -6.98
N ALA A 266 18.18 -3.32 -7.41
CA ALA A 266 18.53 -3.41 -8.83
C ALA A 266 17.75 -4.52 -9.55
N ARG A 267 17.51 -5.65 -8.88
CA ARG A 267 16.67 -6.73 -9.43
C ARG A 267 15.22 -6.30 -9.57
N TYR A 268 14.69 -5.54 -8.62
CA TYR A 268 13.33 -5.00 -8.70
C TYR A 268 13.20 -3.92 -9.79
N ASP A 269 14.22 -3.07 -9.95
CA ASP A 269 14.29 -2.07 -11.03
C ASP A 269 14.25 -2.75 -12.41
N SER A 270 15.00 -3.84 -12.58
CA SER A 270 14.97 -4.66 -13.81
C SER A 270 13.59 -5.27 -14.09
N LEU A 271 12.88 -5.72 -13.04
CA LEU A 271 11.51 -6.22 -13.18
C LEU A 271 10.55 -5.12 -13.64
N GLU A 272 10.61 -3.92 -13.03
CA GLU A 272 9.76 -2.78 -13.43
C GLU A 272 10.03 -2.35 -14.89
N ALA A 273 11.30 -2.24 -15.31
CA ALA A 273 11.65 -1.92 -16.69
C ALA A 273 11.14 -2.97 -17.69
N ARG A 274 11.16 -4.25 -17.29
CA ARG A 274 10.62 -5.34 -18.11
C ARG A 274 9.09 -5.31 -18.19
N ILE A 275 8.42 -4.94 -17.11
CA ILE A 275 6.97 -4.72 -17.10
C ILE A 275 6.62 -3.62 -18.12
N GLU A 276 7.30 -2.48 -18.05
CA GLU A 276 7.10 -1.35 -18.97
C GLU A 276 7.31 -1.79 -20.43
N THR A 277 8.42 -2.45 -20.72
CA THR A 277 8.71 -2.97 -22.08
C THR A 277 7.62 -3.91 -22.59
N LEU A 278 7.16 -4.85 -21.76
CA LEU A 278 6.12 -5.81 -22.17
C LEU A 278 4.76 -5.13 -22.35
N MET A 279 4.42 -4.16 -21.50
CA MET A 279 3.18 -3.38 -21.63
C MET A 279 3.18 -2.53 -22.90
N GLU A 280 4.29 -1.87 -23.21
CA GLU A 280 4.45 -1.12 -24.47
C GLU A 280 4.31 -2.03 -25.70
N GLN A 281 4.96 -3.20 -25.68
CA GLN A 281 4.84 -4.19 -26.76
C GLN A 281 3.40 -4.68 -26.94
N GLU A 282 2.65 -4.87 -25.84
CA GLU A 282 1.26 -5.30 -25.89
C GLU A 282 0.35 -4.19 -26.42
N GLU A 283 0.55 -2.94 -26.02
CA GLU A 283 -0.18 -1.80 -26.57
C GLU A 283 0.09 -1.64 -28.07
N LEU A 284 1.36 -1.73 -28.50
CA LEU A 284 1.71 -1.75 -29.93
C LEU A 284 1.07 -2.92 -30.67
N SER A 285 1.01 -4.11 -30.05
CA SER A 285 0.41 -5.31 -30.66
C SER A 285 -1.12 -5.23 -30.77
N LYS A 286 -1.79 -4.41 -29.95
CA LYS A 286 -3.24 -4.14 -30.04
C LYS A 286 -3.58 -3.13 -31.13
N ILE A 287 -2.62 -2.33 -31.60
CA ILE A 287 -2.83 -1.45 -32.74
C ILE A 287 -3.19 -2.33 -33.94
N ARG A 288 -4.32 -2.01 -34.55
CA ARG A 288 -4.81 -2.65 -35.78
C ARG A 288 -5.03 -1.54 -36.80
N PRO A 289 -4.75 -1.79 -38.09
CA PRO A 289 -5.15 -0.87 -39.13
C PRO A 289 -6.67 -0.69 -39.18
N ASP A 290 -7.14 0.42 -39.76
CA ASP A 290 -8.57 0.70 -39.93
C ASP A 290 -9.28 -0.23 -40.93
N LEU A 291 -8.52 -1.06 -41.66
CA LEU A 291 -9.01 -2.09 -42.57
C LEU A 291 -8.38 -3.44 -42.21
N ASP A 292 -9.17 -4.51 -42.30
CA ASP A 292 -8.70 -5.87 -42.12
C ASP A 292 -8.30 -6.56 -43.44
N GLY A 293 -7.67 -7.73 -43.34
CA GLY A 293 -7.20 -8.47 -44.51
C GLY A 293 -8.32 -8.89 -45.47
N THR A 294 -9.55 -9.09 -44.97
CA THR A 294 -10.72 -9.43 -45.80
C THR A 294 -11.12 -8.22 -46.65
N GLN A 295 -11.23 -7.05 -46.02
CA GLN A 295 -11.53 -5.79 -46.70
C GLN A 295 -10.46 -5.46 -47.74
N VAL A 296 -9.17 -5.67 -47.43
CA VAL A 296 -8.07 -5.47 -48.39
C VAL A 296 -8.21 -6.40 -49.60
N MET A 297 -8.51 -7.68 -49.39
CA MET A 297 -8.71 -8.64 -50.48
C MET A 297 -9.89 -8.25 -51.37
N GLU A 298 -11.00 -7.80 -50.79
CA GLU A 298 -12.18 -7.35 -51.54
C GLU A 298 -11.92 -6.08 -52.35
N LEU A 299 -11.35 -5.04 -51.70
CA LEU A 299 -11.06 -3.75 -52.32
C LEU A 299 -10.07 -3.86 -53.47
N LEU A 300 -9.00 -4.65 -53.29
CA LEU A 300 -7.94 -4.81 -54.28
C LEU A 300 -8.19 -5.96 -55.26
N LYS A 301 -9.26 -6.73 -55.06
CA LYS A 301 -9.61 -7.95 -55.82
C LYS A 301 -8.47 -8.97 -55.83
N LEU A 302 -7.86 -9.18 -54.66
CA LEU A 302 -6.75 -10.11 -54.46
C LEU A 302 -7.24 -11.40 -53.80
N LYS A 303 -6.55 -12.50 -54.08
CA LYS A 303 -6.63 -13.74 -53.29
C LYS A 303 -5.59 -13.67 -52.16
N PRO A 304 -5.66 -14.54 -51.14
CA PRO A 304 -4.61 -14.62 -50.12
C PRO A 304 -3.22 -14.75 -50.75
N SER A 305 -2.40 -13.72 -50.61
CA SER A 305 -1.11 -13.61 -51.29
C SER A 305 -0.14 -12.69 -50.54
N ARG A 306 1.11 -12.64 -50.99
CA ARG A 306 2.15 -11.76 -50.41
C ARG A 306 1.77 -10.28 -50.55
N GLU A 307 1.09 -9.91 -51.63
CA GLU A 307 0.63 -8.55 -51.89
C GLU A 307 -0.41 -8.08 -50.86
N VAL A 308 -1.26 -8.98 -50.36
CA VAL A 308 -2.19 -8.67 -49.25
C VAL A 308 -1.40 -8.34 -47.98
N GLY A 309 -0.31 -9.07 -47.71
CA GLY A 309 0.59 -8.77 -46.60
C GLY A 309 1.22 -7.37 -46.72
N GLN A 310 1.75 -7.02 -47.90
CA GLN A 310 2.34 -5.70 -48.14
C GLN A 310 1.32 -4.55 -48.00
N ALA A 311 0.08 -4.78 -48.42
CA ALA A 311 -1.02 -3.84 -48.23
C ALA A 311 -1.38 -3.65 -46.74
N MET A 312 -1.39 -4.74 -45.97
CA MET A 312 -1.59 -4.68 -44.52
C MET A 312 -0.44 -3.98 -43.81
N ASP A 313 0.80 -4.19 -44.24
CA ASP A 313 1.98 -3.50 -43.69
C ASP A 313 1.90 -1.98 -43.94
N PHE A 314 1.55 -1.56 -45.16
CA PHE A 314 1.31 -0.16 -45.49
C PHE A 314 0.20 0.46 -44.62
N LEU A 315 -0.92 -0.24 -44.45
CA LEU A 315 -2.03 0.23 -43.62
C LEU A 315 -1.66 0.33 -42.14
N MET A 316 -0.77 -0.55 -41.67
CA MET A 316 -0.22 -0.50 -40.32
C MET A 316 0.72 0.70 -40.15
N GLU A 317 1.62 0.96 -41.09
CA GLU A 317 2.47 2.16 -41.09
C GLU A 317 1.62 3.44 -41.09
N LEU A 318 0.60 3.50 -41.95
CA LEU A 318 -0.34 4.63 -42.01
C LEU A 318 -1.05 4.85 -40.66
N ARG A 319 -1.46 3.77 -39.99
CA ARG A 319 -2.08 3.81 -38.66
C ARG A 319 -1.11 4.32 -37.59
N LEU A 320 0.16 3.95 -37.66
CA LEU A 320 1.20 4.38 -36.72
C LEU A 320 1.57 5.87 -36.93
N GLU A 321 1.62 6.35 -38.17
CA GLU A 321 1.99 7.73 -38.48
C GLU A 321 0.86 8.73 -38.22
N GLN A 322 -0.37 8.39 -38.61
CA GLN A 322 -1.49 9.34 -38.62
C GLN A 322 -2.56 9.04 -37.57
N GLY A 323 -2.41 7.95 -36.80
CA GLY A 323 -3.43 7.48 -35.89
C GLY A 323 -4.67 6.96 -36.61
N GLN A 324 -5.83 7.00 -35.94
CA GLN A 324 -7.10 6.57 -36.52
C GLN A 324 -7.62 7.58 -37.53
N ILE A 325 -7.60 7.22 -38.81
CA ILE A 325 -8.09 8.08 -39.89
C ILE A 325 -9.49 7.67 -40.39
N GLY A 326 -9.96 6.49 -39.99
CA GLY A 326 -11.26 5.94 -40.34
C GLY A 326 -11.26 5.19 -41.67
N GLU A 327 -12.19 4.24 -41.79
CA GLU A 327 -12.25 3.26 -42.89
C GLU A 327 -12.25 3.91 -44.29
N GLU A 328 -12.99 5.01 -44.46
CA GLU A 328 -13.14 5.69 -45.75
C GLU A 328 -11.82 6.32 -46.23
N LYS A 329 -11.10 7.00 -45.32
CA LYS A 329 -9.78 7.59 -45.63
C LYS A 329 -8.71 6.51 -45.80
N ALA A 330 -8.73 5.47 -44.97
CA ALA A 330 -7.85 4.32 -45.10
C ALA A 330 -8.03 3.62 -46.45
N THR A 331 -9.28 3.47 -46.91
CA THR A 331 -9.61 2.91 -48.23
C THR A 331 -9.03 3.76 -49.36
N GLN A 332 -9.20 5.09 -49.30
CA GLN A 332 -8.62 5.98 -50.31
C GLN A 332 -7.09 5.91 -50.35
N ALA A 333 -6.45 5.91 -49.18
CA ALA A 333 -5.00 5.79 -49.08
C ALA A 333 -4.49 4.45 -49.61
N LEU A 334 -5.17 3.34 -49.29
CA LEU A 334 -4.87 2.00 -49.79
C LEU A 334 -4.91 1.93 -51.32
N LEU A 335 -5.99 2.46 -51.93
CA LEU A 335 -6.16 2.45 -53.37
C LEU A 335 -5.10 3.32 -54.07
N GLN A 336 -4.76 4.48 -53.50
CA GLN A 336 -3.70 5.35 -54.03
C GLN A 336 -2.32 4.70 -53.94
N TRP A 337 -1.99 4.08 -52.81
CA TRP A 337 -0.75 3.35 -52.63
C TRP A 337 -0.65 2.17 -53.60
N TRP A 338 -1.72 1.39 -53.74
CA TRP A 338 -1.76 0.23 -54.64
C TRP A 338 -1.60 0.62 -56.12
N ALA A 339 -2.19 1.74 -56.53
CA ALA A 339 -2.05 2.25 -57.88
C ALA A 339 -0.60 2.65 -58.22
N ARG A 340 0.21 3.04 -57.23
CA ARG A 340 1.65 3.39 -57.40
C ARG A 340 2.57 2.17 -57.41
N GLN A 341 2.11 1.03 -56.89
CA GLN A 341 2.87 -0.23 -56.87
C GLN A 341 2.78 -1.00 -58.19
N LYS A 342 1.77 -0.72 -59.02
CA LYS A 342 1.65 -1.29 -60.36
C LYS A 342 2.47 -0.44 -61.35
N PRO A 343 3.42 -1.04 -62.11
CA PRO A 343 4.14 -0.32 -63.16
C PRO A 343 3.23 0.12 -64.31
#